data_AF-A0A432DT79-F1
#
_entry.id   AF-A0A432DT79-F1
#
_cell.length_a   1.000
_cell.length_b   1.000
_cell.length_c   1.000
_cell.angle_alpha   90.00
_cell.angle_beta   90.00
_cell.angle_gamma   90.00
#
_symmetry.space_group_name_H-M   'P 1'
#
loop_
_entity.id
_entity.type
_entity.pdbx_description
1 polymer ?
#
loop_
_entity_poly.entity_id
_entity_poly.type
_entity_poly.pdbx_seq_one_letter_code
_entity_poly.pdbx_strand_id
1 'polypeptide(L)' 'MPGITHYFGEIESEIGFIAENGGYVIYKDQELFADTLEYKYIVDIIKAVREIPGAKPYCQLKKWRITKPKISSL' A
#
# COMPACT_ATOMS: atom_id res chain seq x y z
N MET A 1 -15.06 3.67 -6.87
CA MET A 1 -14.81 2.23 -6.65
C MET A 1 -14.83 2.04 -5.15
N PRO A 2 -15.84 1.36 -4.58
CA PRO A 2 -15.85 1.11 -3.14
C PRO A 2 -14.60 0.32 -2.76
N GLY A 3 -13.90 0.72 -1.69
CA GLY A 3 -12.72 0.03 -1.17
C GLY A 3 -13.08 -1.34 -0.62
N ILE A 4 -12.11 -2.19 -0.27
CA ILE A 4 -12.36 -3.57 0.21
C ILE A 4 -13.37 -3.68 1.38
N THR A 5 -13.57 -2.59 2.11
CA THR A 5 -14.49 -2.49 3.25
C THR A 5 -15.96 -2.76 2.89
N HIS A 6 -16.37 -2.55 1.63
CA HIS A 6 -17.74 -2.85 1.17
C HIS A 6 -18.13 -4.33 1.21
N TYR A 7 -17.15 -5.25 1.24
CA TYR A 7 -17.43 -6.69 1.37
C TYR A 7 -17.97 -7.07 2.75
N PHE A 8 -17.84 -6.19 3.74
CA PHE A 8 -18.16 -6.49 5.13
C PHE A 8 -19.55 -6.00 5.56
N GLY A 9 -20.25 -5.25 4.70
CA GLY A 9 -21.66 -4.89 4.90
C GLY A 9 -21.92 -4.26 6.28
N GLU A 10 -22.89 -4.81 7.01
CA GLU A 10 -23.37 -4.27 8.28
C GLU A 10 -22.31 -4.27 9.40
N ILE A 11 -21.34 -5.19 9.34
CA ILE A 11 -20.30 -5.33 10.37
C ILE A 11 -19.05 -4.50 10.07
N GLU A 12 -19.02 -3.73 8.97
CA GLU A 12 -17.86 -2.91 8.56
C GLU A 12 -17.37 -2.01 9.72
N SER A 13 -18.31 -1.43 10.48
CA SER A 13 -17.98 -0.53 11.60
C SER A 13 -17.35 -1.22 12.82
N GLU A 14 -17.42 -2.55 12.89
CA GLU A 14 -16.86 -3.37 13.97
C GLU A 14 -15.50 -3.96 13.59
N ILE A 15 -15.08 -3.83 12.32
CA ILE A 15 -13.87 -4.47 11.80
C ILE A 15 -12.69 -3.50 11.81
N GLY A 16 -11.59 -3.97 12.38
CA GLY A 16 -10.26 -3.40 12.15
C GLY A 16 -9.58 -4.09 10.97
N PHE A 17 -8.96 -3.32 10.09
CA PHE A 17 -8.19 -3.84 8.96
C PHE A 17 -6.71 -3.80 9.26
N ILE A 18 -6.06 -4.94 9.09
CA ILE A 18 -4.61 -5.08 9.13
C ILE A 18 -4.16 -5.40 7.71
N ALA A 19 -3.33 -4.54 7.13
CA ALA A 19 -2.81 -4.64 5.77
C ALA A 19 -1.28 -4.59 5.76
N GLU A 20 -0.69 -4.78 4.58
CA GLU A 20 0.76 -4.71 4.37
C GLU A 20 1.55 -5.59 5.35
N ASN A 21 1.08 -6.82 5.56
CA ASN A 21 1.67 -7.79 6.50
C ASN A 21 1.81 -7.27 7.95
N GLY A 22 0.93 -6.36 8.38
CA GLY A 22 0.96 -5.74 9.71
C GLY A 22 1.56 -4.34 9.74
N GLY A 23 2.14 -3.87 8.63
CA GLY A 23 2.66 -2.51 8.50
C GLY A 23 1.58 -1.42 8.45
N TYR A 24 0.29 -1.79 8.35
CA TYR A 24 -0.81 -0.84 8.32
C TYR A 24 -2.03 -1.32 9.10
N VAL A 25 -2.56 -0.49 10.00
CA VAL A 25 -3.75 -0.80 10.81
C VAL A 25 -4.71 0.38 10.80
N ILE A 26 -5.97 0.12 10.45
CA ILE A 26 -7.06 1.10 10.46
C ILE A 26 -8.28 0.51 11.16
N TYR A 27 -8.99 1.32 11.93
CA TYR A 27 -10.24 0.94 12.59
C TYR A 27 -11.20 2.13 12.57
N LYS A 28 -12.44 1.92 12.13
CA LYS A 28 -13.47 2.98 12.01
C LYS A 28 -12.95 4.23 11.28
N ASP A 29 -12.33 4.01 10.11
CA ASP A 29 -11.68 5.04 9.29
C ASP A 29 -10.53 5.82 9.96
N GLN A 30 -10.12 5.42 11.17
CA GLN A 30 -8.98 6.00 11.88
C GLN A 30 -7.75 5.14 11.70
N GLU A 31 -6.71 5.73 11.11
CA GLU A 31 -5.38 5.13 11.06
C GLU A 31 -4.84 5.01 12.49
N LEU A 32 -4.71 3.78 12.97
CA LEU A 32 -4.18 3.48 14.29
C LEU A 32 -2.67 3.29 14.25
N PHE A 33 -2.16 2.72 13.16
CA PHE A 33 -0.74 2.47 12.97
C PHE A 33 -0.38 2.45 11.48
N ALA A 34 0.77 3.03 11.16
CA ALA A 34 1.40 2.91 9.86
C ALA A 34 2.90 2.84 10.06
N ASP A 35 3.50 1.71 9.71
CA ASP A 35 4.95 1.62 9.56
C ASP A 35 5.35 2.39 8.30
N THR A 36 6.40 3.19 8.43
CA THR A 36 6.86 4.06 7.34
C THR A 36 8.35 3.90 7.16
N LEU A 37 8.76 3.73 5.91
CA LEU A 37 10.16 3.71 5.53
C LEU A 37 10.58 5.09 5.04
N GLU A 38 11.75 5.57 5.50
CA GLU A 38 12.30 6.82 4.98
C GLU A 38 12.54 6.74 3.46
N TYR A 39 12.31 7.85 2.78
CA TYR A 39 12.39 7.91 1.32
C TYR A 39 13.74 7.46 0.76
N LYS A 40 14.85 7.78 1.46
CA LYS A 40 16.19 7.37 1.03
C LYS A 40 16.31 5.85 0.89
N TYR A 41 15.77 5.09 1.85
CA TYR A 41 15.80 3.64 1.82
C TYR A 41 14.89 3.07 0.74
N ILE A 42 13.74 3.71 0.47
CA ILE A 42 12.87 3.33 -0.65
C ILE A 42 13.64 3.45 -1.99
N VAL A 43 14.34 4.56 -2.19
CA VAL A 43 15.15 4.79 -3.40
C VAL A 43 16.24 3.73 -3.54
N ASP A 44 16.93 3.39 -2.45
CA ASP A 44 18.00 2.40 -2.46
C ASP A 44 17.46 0.99 -2.78
N ILE A 45 16.33 0.60 -2.20
CA ILE A 45 15.65 -0.67 -2.51
C ILE A 45 15.24 -0.71 -4.00
N ILE A 46 14.64 0.37 -4.53
CA ILE A 46 14.24 0.42 -5.94
C ILE A 46 15.45 0.25 -6.87
N LYS A 47 16.58 0.89 -6.55
CA LYS A 47 17.82 0.74 -7.32
C LYS A 47 18.30 -0.71 -7.29
N ALA A 48 18.39 -1.31 -6.09
CA ALA A 48 18.83 -2.69 -5.93
C ALA A 48 17.91 -3.69 -6.68
N VAL A 49 16.60 -3.52 -6.62
CA VAL A 49 15.65 -4.41 -7.33
C VAL A 49 15.80 -4.30 -8.85
N ARG A 50 16.12 -3.11 -9.39
CA ARG A 50 16.31 -2.91 -10.84
C ARG A 50 17.55 -3.60 -11.39
N GLU A 51 18.51 -3.96 -10.54
CA GLU A 51 19.69 -4.75 -10.94
C GLU A 51 19.35 -6.24 -11.10
N ILE A 52 18.19 -6.69 -10.59
CA ILE A 52 17.76 -8.09 -10.67
C ILE A 52 16.92 -8.29 -11.94
N PRO A 53 17.39 -9.11 -12.92
CA PRO A 53 16.65 -9.33 -14.16
C PRO A 53 15.25 -9.90 -13.90
N GLY A 54 14.23 -9.26 -14.49
CA GLY A 54 12.83 -9.68 -14.36
C GLY A 54 12.12 -9.24 -13.08
N ALA A 55 12.83 -8.69 -12.10
CA ALA A 55 12.21 -8.14 -10.90
C ALA A 55 11.58 -6.76 -11.17
N LYS A 56 10.45 -6.48 -10.53
CA LYS A 56 9.77 -5.18 -10.60
C LYS A 56 9.49 -4.68 -9.17
N PRO A 57 10.00 -3.51 -8.78
CA PRO A 57 9.69 -2.96 -7.47
C PRO A 57 8.21 -2.56 -7.43
N TYR A 58 7.52 -2.94 -6.36
CA TYR A 58 6.15 -2.52 -6.07
C TYR A 58 6.12 -1.83 -4.71
N CYS A 59 5.68 -0.57 -4.68
CA CYS A 59 5.58 0.21 -3.45
C CYS A 59 4.15 0.73 -3.29
N GLN A 60 3.54 0.44 -2.14
CA GLN A 60 2.27 1.05 -1.72
C GLN A 60 2.56 2.22 -0.78
N LEU A 61 2.81 3.40 -1.35
CA LEU A 61 3.06 4.61 -0.56
C LEU A 61 1.76 5.37 -0.31
N LYS A 62 1.24 5.33 0.92
CA LYS A 62 0.06 6.14 1.30
C LYS A 62 0.34 7.65 1.31
N LYS A 63 1.60 8.08 1.51
CA LYS A 63 1.94 9.51 1.73
C LYS A 63 2.38 10.31 0.50
N TRP A 64 2.43 9.68 -0.67
CA TRP A 64 2.60 10.36 -1.96
C TRP A 64 1.57 9.80 -2.94
N ARG A 65 0.49 10.53 -3.19
CA ARG A 65 -0.38 10.29 -4.35
C ARG A 65 0.45 10.48 -5.62
N ILE A 66 1.17 9.45 -6.05
CA ILE A 66 1.56 9.28 -7.45
C ILE A 66 0.46 8.42 -8.06
N THR A 67 -0.45 9.09 -8.76
CA THR A 67 -1.50 8.47 -9.56
C THR A 67 -0.87 7.51 -10.57
N LYS A 68 -1.23 6.22 -10.45
CA LYS A 68 -1.14 5.09 -11.39
C LYS A 68 -0.02 5.12 -12.46
N PRO A 69 0.84 4.07 -12.54
CA PRO A 69 1.38 3.74 -13.85
C PRO A 69 0.19 3.33 -14.73
N LYS A 70 -0.09 4.11 -15.78
CA LYS A 70 -0.88 3.63 -16.91
C LYS A 70 -0.12 2.44 -17.47
N ILE A 71 -0.68 1.25 -17.30
CA ILE A 71 -0.32 0.10 -18.12
C ILE A 71 -0.79 0.48 -19.53
N SER A 72 0.14 0.91 -20.39
CA SER A 72 -0.11 0.95 -21.82
C SER A 72 -0.23 -0.50 -22.28
N SER A 73 -1.46 -0.92 -22.56
CA SER A 73 -1.70 -2.08 -23.42
C SER A 73 -1.04 -1.83 -24.79
N LEU A 74 -0.54 -2.92 -25.37
CA LEU A 74 -0.15 -3.07 -26.77
C LEU A 74 -1.05 -2.30 -27.74
#